data_AF-A0A4Q0IEZ7-F1
#
_entry.id   AF-A0A4Q0IEZ7-F1
#
_cell.length_a   1.000
_cell.length_b   1.000
_cell.length_c   1.000
_cell.angle_alpha   90.00
_cell.angle_beta   90.00
_cell.angle_gamma   90.00
#
_symmetry.space_group_name_H-M   'P 1'
#
loop_
_entity.id
_entity.type
_entity.pdbx_description
1 polymer ?
#
loop_
_entity_poly.entity_id
_entity_poly.type
_entity_poly.pdbx_seq_one_letter_code
_entity_poly.pdbx_strand_id
1 'polypeptide(L)' 'RLAGVEAVGPLLQGLAAPVSDLSRGCVADDIYKTIIMTANQAIKD' A
#
# COMPACT_ATOMS: atom_id res chain seq x y z
N ARG A 1 -7.82 -10.92 -9.29
CA ARG A 1 -8.55 -12.01 -8.58
C ARG A 1 -9.15 -13.09 -9.50
N LEU A 2 -8.71 -13.21 -10.77
CA LEU A 2 -9.09 -14.31 -11.67
C LEU A 2 -7.97 -15.36 -11.81
N ALA A 3 -6.71 -14.91 -11.74
CA ALA A 3 -5.53 -15.77 -11.84
C ALA A 3 -5.03 -16.31 -10.47
N GLY A 4 -5.81 -16.20 -9.40
CA GLY A 4 -5.40 -16.65 -8.05
C GLY A 4 -4.25 -15.89 -7.42
N VAL A 5 -3.74 -14.83 -8.05
CA VAL A 5 -2.66 -13.99 -7.53
C VAL A 5 -3.18 -12.95 -6.52
N GLU A 6 -2.35 -12.69 -5.51
CA GLU A 6 -2.55 -11.58 -4.58
C GLU A 6 -2.27 -10.26 -5.30
N ALA A 7 -3.18 -9.30 -5.14
CA ALA A 7 -3.01 -7.95 -5.65
C ALA A 7 -2.89 -7.01 -4.46
N VAL A 8 -1.71 -6.43 -4.28
CA VAL A 8 -1.49 -5.34 -3.31
C VAL A 8 -2.13 -4.06 -3.88
N GLY A 9 -2.68 -3.22 -3.00
CA GLY A 9 -3.33 -1.97 -3.37
C GLY A 9 -2.45 -1.01 -4.19
N PRO A 10 -3.03 0.09 -4.71
CA PRO A 10 -2.28 1.05 -5.51
C PRO A 10 -1.15 1.68 -4.70
N LEU A 11 0.09 1.60 -5.21
CA LEU A 11 1.27 2.22 -4.59
C LEU A 11 1.56 3.56 -5.25
N LEU A 12 1.35 4.65 -4.51
CA LEU A 12 1.68 6.00 -4.97
C LEU A 12 3.20 6.19 -5.00
N GLN A 13 3.71 6.92 -5.99
CA GLN A 13 5.13 7.16 -6.19
C GLN A 13 5.37 8.61 -6.65
N GLY A 14 6.58 9.12 -6.40
CA GLY A 14 7.00 10.46 -6.86
C GLY A 14 6.51 11.63 -6.00
N LEU A 15 5.90 11.37 -4.85
CA LEU A 15 5.46 12.41 -3.91
C LEU A 15 6.60 12.87 -2.99
N ALA A 16 6.48 14.09 -2.45
CA ALA A 16 7.47 14.68 -1.55
C ALA A 16 7.58 13.94 -0.21
N ALA A 17 6.52 13.25 0.21
CA ALA A 17 6.47 12.41 1.39
C ALA A 17 5.68 11.12 1.08
N PRO A 18 5.90 10.03 1.84
CA PRO A 18 5.14 8.79 1.70
C PRO A 18 3.67 9.02 2.04
N VAL A 19 2.81 8.77 1.06
CA VAL A 19 1.36 8.82 1.20
C VAL A 19 0.81 7.60 0.49
N SER A 20 -0.19 6.96 1.09
CA SER A 20 -0.88 5.83 0.47
C SER A 20 -2.39 6.01 0.62
N ASP A 21 -3.11 5.51 -0.37
CA ASP A 21 -4.57 5.50 -0.39
C ASP A 21 -5.09 4.08 -0.11
N LEU A 22 -6.20 4.00 0.62
CA LEU A 22 -6.86 2.74 0.92
C LEU A 22 -8.12 2.60 0.08
N SER A 23 -8.34 1.39 -0.44
CA SER A 23 -9.61 1.07 -1.06
C SER A 23 -10.74 1.16 -0.04
N ARG A 24 -11.89 1.70 -0.45
CA ARG A 24 -13.11 1.68 0.38
C ARG A 24 -13.49 0.25 0.72
N GLY A 25 -13.81 0.00 1.99
CA GLY A 25 -14.17 -1.34 2.47
C GLY A 25 -13.01 -2.33 2.57
N CYS A 26 -11.75 -1.84 2.58
CA CYS A 26 -10.59 -2.69 2.86
C CYS A 26 -10.67 -3.35 4.25
N VAL A 27 -10.02 -4.50 4.39
CA VAL A 27 -9.96 -5.22 5.66
C VAL A 27 -8.70 -4.84 6.45
N ALA A 28 -8.67 -5.19 7.74
CA ALA A 28 -7.55 -4.83 8.62
C ALA A 28 -6.17 -5.30 8.09
N ASP A 29 -6.13 -6.46 7.42
CA ASP A 29 -4.91 -6.97 6.78
C ASP A 29 -4.41 -6.06 5.64
N ASP A 30 -5.31 -5.51 4.83
CA ASP A 30 -4.95 -4.57 3.77
C ASP A 30 -4.35 -3.29 4.38
N ILE A 31 -4.94 -2.78 5.46
CA ILE A 31 -4.45 -1.60 6.19
C ILE A 31 -3.04 -1.85 6.72
N TYR A 32 -2.84 -2.99 7.39
CA TYR A 32 -1.55 -3.38 7.96
C TYR A 32 -0.46 -3.45 6.89
N LYS A 33 -0.75 -4.11 5.76
CA LYS A 33 0.17 -4.20 4.62
C LYS A 33 0.46 -2.82 4.03
N THR A 34 -0.55 -1.98 3.85
CA THR A 34 -0.35 -0.61 3.35
C THR A 34 0.55 0.19 4.28
N ILE A 35 0.37 0.12 5.61
CA ILE A 35 1.24 0.81 6.58
C ILE A 35 2.69 0.40 6.42
N ILE A 36 2.97 -0.91 6.30
CA ILE A 36 4.34 -1.41 6.08
C ILE A 36 4.92 -0.83 4.80
N MET A 37 4.14 -0.83 3.71
CA MET A 37 4.61 -0.29 2.42
C MET A 37 4.88 1.21 2.50
N THR A 38 3.98 2.00 3.10
CA THR A 38 4.18 3.45 3.27
C THR A 38 5.38 3.75 4.16
N ALA A 39 5.57 2.99 5.24
CA ALA A 39 6.74 3.12 6.10
C ALA A 39 8.03 2.81 5.34
N ASN A 40 8.04 1.74 4.53
CA ASN A 40 9.18 1.39 3.69
C ASN A 40 9.50 2.48 2.65
N GLN A 41 8.49 3.14 2.08
CA GLN A 41 8.70 4.29 1.19
C GLN A 41 9.34 5.50 1.89
N ALA A 42 9.20 5.60 3.22
CA ALA A 42 9.85 6.63 4.04
C ALA A 42 11.33 6.35 4.27
N ILE A 43 11.71 5.07 4.23
CA ILE A 43 13.08 4.62 4.37
C ILE A 43 13.75 4.82 3.00
N LYS A 44 14.35 5.99 2.82
CA LYS A 44 15.36 6.21 1.78
C LYS A 44 16.72 5.86 2.36
N ASP A 45 17.58 5.27 1.53
CA ASP A 45 19.03 5.35 1.74
C ASP A 45 19.48 6.83 1.87
#